data_AF-A0A1C4YTQ9-F1
#
_entry.id   AF-A0A1C4YTQ9-F1
#
_cell.length_a   1.000
_cell.length_b   1.000
_cell.length_c   1.000
_cell.angle_alpha   90.00
_cell.angle_beta   90.00
_cell.angle_gamma   90.00
#
_symmetry.space_group_name_H-M   'P 1'
#
loop_
_entity.id
_entity.type
_entity.pdbx_description
1 polymer ?
#
loop_
_entity_poly.entity_id
_entity_poly.type
_entity_poly.pdbx_seq_one_letter_code
_entity_poly.pdbx_strand_id
1 'polypeptide(L)'
;MGYELHISRAEEYYDSEERPIALVEWLTYAESNSALRVGGWLGWDEERQPIYEHVCTDGSLVSLTWFEGAIEIKGNFDGDPYREFGSIAEGLQANLQGDDGERYTASGVLPPTR
;
A
#
# COMPACT_ATOMS: atom_id res chain seq x y z
N MET A 1 3.53 12.77 12.06
CA MET A 1 4.25 11.49 12.13
C MET A 1 3.18 10.45 12.38
N GLY A 2 2.55 10.01 11.30
CA GLY A 2 1.62 8.87 11.31
C GLY A 2 2.43 7.66 10.90
N TYR A 3 2.08 6.52 11.46
CA TYR A 3 2.62 5.23 11.07
C TYR A 3 2.10 4.87 9.67
N GLU A 4 2.98 4.39 8.80
CA GLU A 4 2.65 4.04 7.41
C GLU A 4 2.93 2.56 7.12
N LEU A 5 2.17 2.03 6.17
CA LEU A 5 2.40 0.70 5.62
C LEU A 5 2.77 0.83 4.15
N HIS A 6 3.56 -0.11 3.68
CA HIS A 6 4.15 -0.12 2.35
C HIS A 6 3.90 -1.45 1.69
N ILE A 7 3.42 -1.41 0.45
CA ILE A 7 3.38 -2.57 -0.42
C ILE A 7 4.50 -2.45 -1.46
N SER A 8 5.48 -3.34 -1.40
CA SER A 8 6.62 -3.36 -2.33
C SER A 8 7.05 -4.79 -2.66
N ARG A 9 7.68 -5.01 -3.82
CA ARG A 9 8.27 -6.32 -4.18
C ARG A 9 9.73 -6.46 -3.74
N ALA A 10 10.31 -5.37 -3.25
CA ALA A 10 11.65 -5.37 -2.70
C ALA A 10 11.66 -6.10 -1.35
N GLU A 11 12.86 -6.41 -0.87
CA GLU A 11 13.02 -6.96 0.48
C GLU A 11 12.65 -5.92 1.54
N GLU A 12 13.05 -4.68 1.30
CA GLU A 12 12.76 -3.51 2.13
C GLU A 12 12.04 -2.45 1.31
N TYR A 13 11.08 -1.75 1.90
CA TYR A 13 10.22 -0.81 1.16
C TYR A 13 11.00 0.37 0.55
N TYR A 14 12.08 0.81 1.19
CA TYR A 14 12.92 1.91 0.71
C TYR A 14 13.80 1.52 -0.49
N ASP A 15 13.91 0.22 -0.80
CA ASP A 15 14.59 -0.29 -2.00
C ASP A 15 13.57 -0.66 -3.10
N SER A 16 12.33 -0.13 -3.02
CA SER A 16 11.24 -0.48 -3.96
C SER A 16 11.57 -0.20 -5.43
N GLU A 17 12.45 0.77 -5.72
CA GLU A 17 12.96 1.04 -7.07
C GLU A 17 13.74 -0.13 -7.69
N GLU A 18 14.31 -1.05 -6.89
CA GLU A 18 15.01 -2.23 -7.41
C GLU A 18 14.06 -3.27 -8.01
N ARG A 19 12.82 -3.33 -7.47
CA ARG A 19 11.76 -4.23 -7.93
C ARG A 19 10.42 -3.48 -7.96
N PRO A 20 10.26 -2.52 -8.87
CA PRO A 20 9.17 -1.58 -8.80
C PRO A 20 7.83 -2.24 -9.16
N ILE A 21 6.78 -1.82 -8.47
CA ILE A 21 5.42 -1.85 -9.00
C ILE A 21 5.33 -0.65 -9.94
N ALA A 22 5.07 -0.87 -11.24
CA ALA A 22 5.01 0.25 -12.17
C ALA A 22 3.76 1.11 -11.88
N LEU A 23 3.83 2.43 -12.09
CA LEU A 23 2.66 3.30 -11.91
C LEU A 23 1.46 2.83 -12.73
N VAL A 24 1.67 2.49 -14.01
CA VAL A 24 0.60 1.98 -14.89
C VAL A 24 0.00 0.66 -14.38
N GLU A 25 0.82 -0.18 -13.76
CA GLU A 25 0.38 -1.44 -13.17
C GLU A 25 -0.50 -1.19 -11.95
N TRP A 26 -0.07 -0.28 -11.05
CA TRP A 26 -0.87 0.16 -9.92
C TRP A 26 -2.21 0.73 -10.36
N LEU A 27 -2.22 1.65 -11.32
CA LEU A 27 -3.45 2.28 -11.81
C LEU A 27 -4.41 1.23 -12.39
N THR A 28 -3.90 0.31 -13.20
CA THR A 28 -4.70 -0.79 -13.78
C THR A 28 -5.29 -1.67 -12.67
N TYR A 29 -4.48 -2.04 -11.68
CA TYR A 29 -4.93 -2.85 -10.54
C TYR A 29 -6.01 -2.11 -9.75
N ALA A 30 -5.76 -0.85 -9.38
CA ALA A 30 -6.63 -0.07 -8.53
C ALA A 30 -7.98 0.27 -9.20
N GLU A 31 -7.99 0.53 -10.52
CA GLU A 31 -9.23 0.72 -11.29
C GLU A 31 -10.07 -0.56 -11.37
N SER A 32 -9.43 -1.74 -11.37
CA SER A 32 -10.13 -3.02 -11.40
C SER A 32 -10.65 -3.47 -10.03
N ASN A 33 -10.15 -2.86 -8.95
CA ASN A 33 -10.46 -3.26 -7.58
C ASN A 33 -11.62 -2.43 -7.01
N SER A 34 -12.79 -3.06 -6.86
CA SER A 34 -13.99 -2.41 -6.33
C SER A 34 -13.91 -1.96 -4.87
N ALA A 35 -12.91 -2.42 -4.12
CA ALA A 35 -12.65 -1.98 -2.74
C ALA A 35 -11.89 -0.65 -2.67
N LEU A 36 -11.37 -0.17 -3.82
CA LEU A 36 -10.66 1.09 -3.94
C LEU A 36 -11.53 2.11 -4.68
N ARG A 37 -11.51 3.35 -4.19
CA ARG A 37 -12.18 4.49 -4.84
C ARG A 37 -11.23 5.66 -4.94
N VAL A 38 -11.35 6.47 -5.99
CA VAL A 38 -10.57 7.71 -6.06
C VAL A 38 -11.12 8.70 -5.04
N GLY A 39 -10.31 9.04 -4.04
CA GLY A 39 -10.65 10.01 -2.99
C GLY A 39 -10.03 11.39 -3.18
N GLY A 40 -9.01 11.47 -4.03
CA GLY A 40 -8.30 12.71 -4.29
C GLY A 40 -7.30 12.58 -5.43
N TRP A 41 -6.49 13.61 -5.60
CA TRP A 41 -5.46 13.67 -6.63
C TRP A 41 -4.21 14.31 -6.03
N LEU A 42 -3.07 13.65 -6.21
CA LEU A 42 -1.75 14.24 -6.00
C LEU A 42 -1.25 14.78 -7.32
N GLY A 43 -0.72 15.99 -7.34
CA GLY A 43 -0.15 16.52 -8.55
C GLY A 43 0.39 17.93 -8.39
N TRP A 44 1.29 18.25 -9.30
CA TRP A 44 1.94 19.53 -9.44
C TRP A 44 1.66 19.94 -10.89
N ASP A 45 0.78 20.92 -11.09
CA ASP A 45 0.32 21.38 -12.40
C ASP A 45 -0.45 20.34 -13.25
N GLU A 46 0.09 19.97 -14.41
CA GLU A 46 -0.54 19.10 -15.44
C GLU A 46 -0.37 17.60 -15.16
N GLU A 47 0.62 17.22 -14.35
CA GLU A 47 0.85 15.84 -13.94
C GLU A 47 0.11 15.56 -12.62
N ARG A 48 -0.89 14.67 -12.70
CA ARG A 48 -1.69 14.26 -11.54
C ARG A 48 -1.84 12.75 -11.50
N GLN A 49 -1.72 12.19 -10.30
CA GLN A 49 -2.04 10.80 -10.00
C GLN A 49 -3.21 10.72 -9.00
N PRO A 50 -4.10 9.74 -9.13
CA PRO A 50 -5.18 9.55 -8.17
C PRO A 50 -4.64 9.07 -6.81
N ILE A 51 -5.24 9.60 -5.74
CA ILE A 51 -5.17 9.00 -4.40
C ILE A 51 -6.34 8.04 -4.30
N TYR A 52 -6.05 6.76 -4.06
CA TYR A 52 -7.10 5.78 -3.81
C TYR A 52 -7.41 5.74 -2.31
N GLU A 53 -8.67 5.49 -1.99
CA GLU A 53 -9.15 5.31 -0.63
C GLU A 53 -9.67 3.89 -0.46
N HIS A 54 -9.41 3.35 0.72
CA HIS A 54 -9.95 2.09 1.19
C HIS A 54 -10.66 2.29 2.53
N VAL A 55 -11.86 1.73 2.66
CA VAL A 55 -12.60 1.71 3.93
C VAL A 55 -12.29 0.39 4.61
N CYS A 56 -11.54 0.45 5.71
CA CYS A 56 -11.19 -0.72 6.52
C CYS A 56 -12.42 -1.33 7.19
N THR A 57 -12.30 -2.57 7.66
CA THR A 57 -13.41 -3.30 8.32
C THR A 57 -13.98 -2.59 9.54
N ASP A 58 -13.14 -1.82 10.26
CA ASP A 58 -13.53 -1.01 11.43
C ASP A 58 -14.24 0.31 11.06
N GLY A 59 -14.39 0.60 9.75
CA GLY A 59 -14.96 1.83 9.23
C GLY A 59 -13.95 2.98 9.08
N SER A 60 -12.69 2.75 9.44
CA SER A 60 -11.62 3.72 9.23
C SER A 60 -11.34 3.90 7.74
N LEU A 61 -10.94 5.11 7.36
CA LEU A 61 -10.59 5.45 5.98
C LEU A 61 -9.08 5.60 5.88
N VAL A 62 -8.46 4.84 4.98
CA VAL A 62 -7.04 4.97 4.65
C VAL A 62 -6.88 5.40 3.20
N SER A 63 -5.75 6.02 2.91
CA SER A 63 -5.33 6.41 1.57
C SER A 63 -4.21 5.50 1.07
N LEU A 64 -4.25 5.17 -0.21
CA LEU A 64 -3.26 4.37 -0.94
C LEU A 64 -2.75 5.19 -2.12
N THR A 65 -1.44 5.37 -2.19
CA THR A 65 -0.76 6.19 -3.19
C THR A 65 0.46 5.46 -3.74
N TRP A 66 0.73 5.60 -5.03
CA TRP A 66 1.97 5.10 -5.61
C TRP A 66 3.11 6.11 -5.40
N PHE A 67 4.25 5.63 -4.92
CA PHE A 67 5.46 6.43 -4.75
C PHE A 67 6.70 5.55 -4.97
N GLU A 68 7.60 5.98 -5.86
CA GLU A 68 8.92 5.36 -6.13
C GLU A 68 8.91 3.81 -6.28
N GLY A 69 7.84 3.25 -6.83
CA GLY A 69 7.74 1.79 -7.06
C GLY A 69 7.07 1.00 -5.93
N ALA A 70 6.59 1.66 -4.87
CA ALA A 70 5.78 1.09 -3.81
C ALA A 70 4.37 1.72 -3.77
N ILE A 71 3.46 1.06 -3.04
CA ILE A 71 2.19 1.67 -2.62
C ILE A 71 2.31 2.04 -1.14
N GLU A 72 2.24 3.33 -0.86
CA GLU A 72 2.17 3.87 0.50
C GLU A 72 0.72 3.87 0.96
N ILE A 73 0.49 3.38 2.18
CA ILE A 73 -0.80 3.34 2.84
C ILE A 73 -0.70 4.25 4.07
N LYS A 74 -1.49 5.33 4.06
CA LYS A 74 -1.52 6.31 5.14
C LYS A 74 -2.93 6.42 5.73
N GLY A 75 -3.01 6.40 7.05
CA GLY A 75 -4.25 6.52 7.80
C GLY A 75 -4.14 5.82 9.14
N ASN A 76 -5.18 5.93 9.97
CA ASN A 76 -5.25 5.24 11.25
C ASN A 76 -6.42 4.25 11.21
N PHE A 77 -6.16 3.00 11.58
CA PHE A 77 -7.15 1.94 11.67
C PHE A 77 -6.73 0.97 12.80
N ASP A 78 -7.70 0.32 13.44
CA ASP A 78 -7.46 -0.56 14.60
C ASP A 78 -7.37 -2.06 14.20
N GLY A 79 -7.50 -2.33 12.89
CA GLY A 79 -7.51 -3.67 12.30
C GLY A 79 -6.13 -4.32 12.13
N ASP A 80 -6.15 -5.61 11.78
CA ASP A 80 -4.93 -6.33 11.38
C ASP A 80 -4.51 -5.89 9.95
N PRO A 81 -3.29 -5.35 9.77
CA PRO A 81 -2.86 -4.84 8.46
C PRO A 81 -2.92 -5.87 7.33
N TYR A 82 -2.62 -7.14 7.60
CA TYR A 82 -2.70 -8.17 6.57
C TYR A 82 -4.16 -8.46 6.18
N ARG A 83 -5.08 -8.43 7.14
CA ARG A 83 -6.49 -8.66 6.81
C ARG A 83 -7.07 -7.56 5.93
N GLU A 84 -6.63 -6.33 6.13
CA GLU A 84 -7.08 -5.18 5.34
C GLU A 84 -6.37 -5.13 3.96
N PHE A 85 -5.05 -5.30 3.92
CA PHE A 85 -4.25 -5.02 2.71
C PHE A 85 -3.53 -6.23 2.10
N GLY A 86 -3.58 -7.39 2.74
CA GLY A 86 -2.91 -8.60 2.28
C GLY A 86 -3.38 -9.04 0.88
N SER A 87 -4.67 -8.92 0.59
CA SER A 87 -5.20 -9.22 -0.75
C SER A 87 -4.69 -8.26 -1.84
N ILE A 88 -4.41 -7.00 -1.47
CA ILE A 88 -3.81 -6.00 -2.38
C ILE A 88 -2.35 -6.37 -2.64
N ALA A 89 -1.59 -6.68 -1.58
CA ALA A 89 -0.21 -7.11 -1.70
C ALA A 89 -0.09 -8.40 -2.54
N GLU A 90 -0.92 -9.41 -2.28
CA GLU A 90 -0.97 -10.66 -3.06
C GLU A 90 -1.32 -10.39 -4.53
N GLY A 91 -2.31 -9.54 -4.79
CA GLY A 91 -2.73 -9.17 -6.14
C GLY A 91 -1.62 -8.49 -6.96
N LEU A 92 -0.73 -7.76 -6.29
CA LEU A 92 0.45 -7.12 -6.88
C LEU A 92 1.70 -8.00 -6.83
N GLN A 93 1.61 -9.23 -6.31
CA GLN A 93 2.73 -10.14 -6.06
C GLN A 93 3.84 -9.47 -5.23
N ALA A 94 3.43 -8.72 -4.21
CA ALA A 94 4.25 -7.87 -3.37
C ALA A 94 4.14 -8.26 -1.89
N ASN A 95 5.03 -7.70 -1.08
CA ASN A 95 5.06 -7.82 0.37
C ASN A 95 4.30 -6.65 1.01
N LEU A 96 3.84 -6.83 2.25
CA LEU A 96 3.29 -5.76 3.09
C LEU A 96 4.22 -5.54 4.29
N GLN A 97 4.78 -4.34 4.41
CA GLN A 97 5.76 -3.96 5.43
C GLN A 97 5.33 -2.66 6.12
N GLY A 98 5.54 -2.52 7.42
CA GLY A 98 5.37 -1.24 8.11
C GLY A 98 6.69 -0.48 8.31
N ASP A 99 6.59 0.79 8.70
CA ASP A 99 7.75 1.68 8.87
C ASP A 99 8.85 1.14 9.80
N ASP A 100 8.48 0.36 10.81
CA ASP A 100 9.40 -0.22 11.80
C ASP A 100 10.00 -1.57 11.32
N GLY A 101 9.72 -1.98 10.08
CA GLY A 101 10.27 -3.16 9.42
C GLY A 101 9.47 -4.45 9.61
N GLU A 102 8.39 -4.41 10.37
CA GLU A 102 7.44 -5.52 10.52
C GLU A 102 6.85 -5.94 9.18
N ARG A 103 6.81 -7.24 8.94
CA ARG A 103 6.21 -7.80 7.73
C ARG A 103 4.93 -8.52 8.07
N TYR A 104 3.88 -8.21 7.34
CA TYR A 104 2.54 -8.73 7.58
C TYR A 104 2.24 -9.87 6.61
N THR A 105 1.80 -11.01 7.13
CA THR A 105 1.44 -12.20 6.33
C THR A 105 0.13 -12.82 6.81
N ALA A 106 -0.44 -13.76 6.04
CA ALA A 106 -1.65 -14.51 6.44
C ALA A 106 -1.49 -15.26 7.77
N SER A 107 -0.26 -15.57 8.16
CA SER A 107 0.05 -16.26 9.42
C SER A 107 0.32 -15.30 10.58
N GLY A 108 0.24 -13.99 10.35
CA GLY A 108 0.57 -12.93 11.31
C GLY A 108 1.84 -12.16 10.94
N VAL A 109 2.36 -11.42 11.90
CA VAL A 109 3.55 -10.58 11.74
C VAL A 109 4.83 -11.44 11.81
N LEU A 110 5.68 -11.31 10.81
CA LEU A 110 7.04 -11.86 10.83
C LEU A 110 8.00 -10.88 11.53
N PRO A 111 8.92 -11.39 12.36
CA PRO A 111 9.96 -10.55 12.93
C PRO A 111 10.85 -9.99 11.81
N PRO A 112 11.42 -8.80 11.98
CA PRO A 112 12.36 -8.24 11.00
C PRO A 112 13.53 -9.21 10.81
N THR A 113 13.91 -9.43 9.54
CA THR A 113 15.10 -10.22 9.21
C THR A 113 16.33 -9.47 9.69
N ARG A 114 17.18 -10.17 10.44
CA ARG A 114 18.35 -9.62 11.15
C ARG A 114 19.59 -9.57 10.28
#